data_AF-A0AA85F7Y5-F1
#
_entry.id   AF-A0AA85F7Y5-F1
#
_cell.length_a   1.000
_cell.length_b   1.000
_cell.length_c   1.000
_cell.angle_alpha   90.00
_cell.angle_beta   90.00
_cell.angle_gamma   90.00
#
_symmetry.space_group_name_H-M   'P 1'
#
loop_
_entity.id
_entity.type
_entity.pdbx_description
1 polymer ?
#
loop_
_entity_poly.entity_id
_entity_poly.type
_entity_poly.pdbx_seq_one_letter_code
_entity_poly.pdbx_strand_id
1 'polypeptide(L)'
;MVAYYQWVPFVLGLQCIFFYIPHIAWQAVCAHRSGGDLFALVKAAADAAISERGPRKSQVKRVAEFLEDMIDGHKDCRHGRRMNLTRRAYDMCGICVVSKRLGTCLVFSYLCVKIITIINAIMQVYLIQRFLGFYADGSAGQKSMQLGKPYEANSAVAAMSNQENEDLEGFGFGLTVANHIRAGRDWPETILFPRVAYCRVPGIRLVGAENAYTAQCALPINMLNEKIYIFFWFWICFLIAASIFSLLLWLVRMVIAPRRKDFIKRFLRIKGIRSRTGQEITRADLDEFIDDYLRRDGVFLVRMLAINAGDVITSEIVMALYEHYIDNVYSVDNTPQKSLEKEPLKDGSGIPSNYV
;
A
#
# COMPACT_ATOMS: atom_id res chain seq x y z
N MET A 1 29.20 -29.89 9.49
CA MET A 1 29.13 -28.99 8.32
C MET A 1 28.03 -27.98 8.60
N VAL A 2 28.27 -26.69 8.41
CA VAL A 2 27.31 -25.63 8.75
C VAL A 2 26.16 -25.66 7.73
N ALA A 3 25.04 -26.28 8.10
CA ALA A 3 23.97 -26.61 7.15
C ALA A 3 23.20 -25.39 6.60
N TYR A 4 23.26 -24.22 7.27
CA TYR A 4 22.45 -23.06 6.86
C TYR A 4 22.87 -22.44 5.52
N TYR A 5 24.12 -22.61 5.10
CA TYR A 5 24.61 -22.05 3.81
C TYR A 5 23.89 -22.63 2.59
N GLN A 6 23.43 -23.88 2.68
CA GLN A 6 22.66 -24.51 1.62
C GLN A 6 21.29 -23.84 1.44
N TRP A 7 20.78 -23.23 2.50
CA TRP A 7 19.45 -22.60 2.53
C TRP A 7 19.46 -21.12 2.16
N VAL A 8 20.64 -20.47 2.13
CA VAL A 8 20.77 -19.05 1.80
C VAL A 8 20.08 -18.68 0.48
N PRO A 9 20.33 -19.37 -0.66
CA PRO A 9 19.71 -18.99 -1.93
C PRO A 9 18.19 -19.23 -1.94
N PHE A 10 17.72 -20.29 -1.28
CA PHE A 10 16.29 -20.60 -1.18
C PHE A 10 15.54 -19.57 -0.34
N VAL A 11 16.12 -19.15 0.78
CA VAL A 11 15.55 -18.11 1.64
C VAL A 11 15.51 -16.77 0.91
N LEU A 12 16.59 -16.38 0.24
CA LEU A 12 16.59 -15.15 -0.58
C LEU A 12 15.55 -15.22 -1.72
N GLY A 13 15.40 -16.38 -2.37
CA GLY A 13 14.35 -16.60 -3.37
C GLY A 13 12.95 -16.43 -2.78
N LEU A 14 12.69 -16.97 -1.59
CA LEU A 14 11.42 -16.81 -0.89
C LEU A 14 11.16 -15.34 -0.49
N GLN A 15 12.20 -14.62 -0.04
CA GLN A 15 12.11 -13.18 0.26
C GLN A 15 11.70 -12.38 -0.98
N CYS A 16 12.27 -12.67 -2.14
CA CYS A 16 11.88 -12.05 -3.42
C CYS A 16 10.40 -12.31 -3.75
N ILE A 17 9.91 -13.54 -3.58
CA ILE A 17 8.51 -13.89 -3.81
C ILE A 17 7.59 -13.08 -2.89
N PHE A 18 7.93 -13.01 -1.60
CA PHE A 18 7.16 -12.23 -0.63
C PHE A 18 7.18 -10.74 -0.95
N PHE A 19 8.29 -10.17 -1.40
CA PHE A 19 8.35 -8.77 -1.89
C PHE A 19 7.38 -8.49 -3.05
N TYR A 20 7.05 -9.51 -3.86
CA TYR A 20 6.13 -9.37 -4.98
C TYR A 20 4.64 -9.47 -4.60
N ILE A 21 4.31 -10.02 -3.42
CA ILE A 21 2.91 -10.20 -2.97
C ILE A 21 2.09 -8.90 -2.96
N PRO A 22 2.58 -7.76 -2.43
CA PRO A 22 1.79 -6.53 -2.41
C PRO A 22 1.40 -6.03 -3.81
N HIS A 23 2.25 -6.27 -4.81
CA HIS A 23 1.97 -5.95 -6.20
C HIS A 23 0.83 -6.81 -6.76
N ILE A 24 0.89 -8.13 -6.54
CA ILE A 24 -0.20 -9.05 -6.92
C ILE A 24 -1.50 -8.66 -6.20
N ALA A 25 -1.43 -8.33 -4.91
CA ALA A 25 -2.60 -7.93 -4.14
C ALA A 25 -3.27 -6.67 -4.73
N TRP A 26 -2.46 -5.68 -5.14
CA TRP A 26 -2.98 -4.51 -5.83
C TRP A 26 -3.63 -4.84 -7.18
N GLN A 27 -2.96 -5.66 -7.99
CA GLN A 27 -3.51 -6.11 -9.28
C GLN A 27 -4.83 -6.87 -9.11
N ALA A 28 -4.91 -7.77 -8.12
CA ALA A 28 -6.12 -8.52 -7.81
C ALA A 28 -7.28 -7.59 -7.37
N VAL A 29 -6.98 -6.57 -6.55
CA VAL A 29 -7.97 -5.56 -6.16
C VAL A 29 -8.48 -4.77 -7.37
N CYS A 30 -7.57 -4.33 -8.25
CA CYS A 30 -7.93 -3.63 -9.48
C CYS A 30 -8.79 -4.50 -10.41
N ALA A 31 -8.42 -5.78 -10.60
CA ALA A 31 -9.10 -6.70 -11.49
C ALA A 31 -10.50 -7.08 -11.00
N HIS A 32 -10.69 -7.35 -9.69
CA HIS A 32 -11.97 -7.81 -9.17
C HIS A 32 -12.99 -6.68 -9.00
N ARG A 33 -12.54 -5.43 -8.86
CA ARG A 33 -13.41 -4.35 -8.35
C ARG A 33 -13.77 -3.27 -9.36
N SER A 34 -12.89 -2.97 -10.31
CA SER A 34 -13.02 -1.75 -11.11
C SER A 34 -13.79 -1.90 -12.42
N GLY A 35 -14.28 -3.09 -12.80
CA GLY A 35 -14.99 -3.31 -14.08
C GLY A 35 -14.13 -3.06 -15.35
N GLY A 36 -12.96 -2.47 -15.18
CA GLY A 36 -11.93 -2.20 -16.17
C GLY A 36 -10.57 -2.04 -15.47
N ASP A 37 -9.51 -2.38 -16.19
CA ASP A 37 -8.16 -2.35 -15.65
C ASP A 37 -7.71 -0.89 -15.40
N LEU A 38 -7.52 -0.52 -14.13
CA LEU A 38 -6.98 0.79 -13.74
C LEU A 38 -5.65 1.08 -14.46
N PHE A 39 -4.83 0.05 -14.71
CA PHE A 39 -3.59 0.20 -15.45
C PHE A 39 -3.85 0.55 -16.91
N ALA A 40 -4.90 0.00 -17.52
CA ALA A 40 -5.34 0.38 -18.86
C ALA A 40 -5.84 1.83 -18.92
N LEU A 41 -6.57 2.29 -17.90
CA LEU A 41 -7.03 3.69 -17.81
C LEU A 41 -5.82 4.64 -17.76
N VAL A 42 -4.87 4.37 -16.86
CA VAL A 42 -3.66 5.19 -16.69
C VAL A 42 -2.80 5.17 -17.95
N LYS A 43 -2.64 3.99 -18.58
CA LYS A 43 -1.90 3.85 -19.82
C LYS A 43 -2.56 4.62 -20.97
N ALA A 44 -3.87 4.50 -21.16
CA ALA A 44 -4.59 5.25 -22.18
C ALA A 44 -4.46 6.78 -21.98
N ALA A 45 -4.48 7.24 -20.74
CA ALA A 45 -4.24 8.66 -20.43
C ALA A 45 -2.79 9.09 -20.71
N ALA A 46 -1.80 8.25 -20.39
CA ALA A 46 -0.39 8.51 -20.69
C ALA A 46 -0.14 8.53 -22.21
N ASP A 47 -0.75 7.62 -22.96
CA ASP A 47 -0.68 7.58 -24.43
C ASP A 47 -1.33 8.83 -25.04
N ALA A 48 -2.46 9.29 -24.47
CA ALA A 48 -3.10 10.54 -24.86
C ALA A 48 -2.22 11.77 -24.58
N ALA A 49 -1.36 11.73 -23.56
CA ALA A 49 -0.44 12.81 -23.22
C ALA A 49 0.66 13.01 -24.27
N ILE A 50 1.11 11.93 -24.88
CA ILE A 50 2.19 11.93 -25.88
C ILE A 50 1.63 12.24 -27.28
N SER A 51 0.35 11.97 -27.52
CA SER A 51 -0.30 12.10 -28.83
C SER A 51 -0.43 13.56 -29.33
N GLU A 52 -0.39 13.73 -30.65
CA GLU A 52 -0.60 15.03 -31.32
C GLU A 52 -1.98 15.64 -31.04
N ARG A 53 -2.11 16.97 -31.17
CA ARG A 53 -3.32 17.72 -30.76
C ARG A 53 -4.61 17.29 -31.43
N GLY A 54 -4.55 16.75 -32.65
CA GLY A 54 -5.71 16.25 -33.41
C GLY A 54 -6.36 15.03 -32.73
N PRO A 55 -5.71 13.86 -32.75
CA PRO A 55 -6.25 12.63 -32.17
C PRO A 55 -6.39 12.68 -30.65
N ARG A 56 -5.66 13.55 -29.95
CA ARG A 56 -5.74 13.70 -28.49
C ARG A 56 -7.15 13.91 -27.97
N LYS A 57 -7.97 14.72 -28.64
CA LYS A 57 -9.33 15.04 -28.16
C LYS A 57 -10.21 13.80 -28.08
N SER A 58 -10.14 12.90 -29.07
CA SER A 58 -10.92 11.65 -29.05
C SER A 58 -10.40 10.67 -28.03
N GLN A 59 -9.07 10.59 -27.83
CA GLN A 59 -8.48 9.76 -26.77
C GLN A 59 -8.85 10.26 -25.37
N VAL A 60 -8.79 11.57 -25.14
CA VAL A 60 -9.23 12.19 -23.88
C VAL A 60 -10.71 11.90 -23.62
N LYS A 61 -11.56 12.01 -24.64
CA LYS A 61 -12.99 11.68 -24.50
C LYS A 61 -13.18 10.22 -24.11
N ARG A 62 -12.49 9.28 -24.78
CA ARG A 62 -12.52 7.85 -24.45
C ARG A 62 -12.04 7.57 -23.03
N VAL A 63 -11.00 8.27 -22.55
CA VAL A 63 -10.51 8.15 -21.17
C VAL A 63 -11.51 8.70 -20.17
N ALA A 64 -12.19 9.81 -20.50
CA ALA A 64 -13.26 10.37 -19.67
C ALA A 64 -14.46 9.41 -19.57
N GLU A 65 -14.94 8.88 -20.69
CA GLU A 65 -15.99 7.86 -20.74
C GLU A 65 -15.61 6.63 -19.93
N PHE A 66 -14.38 6.12 -20.08
CA PHE A 66 -13.93 4.96 -19.30
C PHE A 66 -13.85 5.25 -17.80
N LEU A 67 -13.46 6.48 -17.42
CA LEU A 67 -13.48 6.92 -16.03
C LEU A 67 -14.91 7.09 -15.49
N GLU A 68 -15.87 7.55 -16.31
CA GLU A 68 -17.29 7.62 -15.96
C GLU A 68 -17.86 6.23 -15.71
N ASP A 69 -17.61 5.28 -16.61
CA ASP A 69 -18.01 3.87 -16.45
C ASP A 69 -17.47 3.29 -15.13
N MET A 70 -16.21 3.58 -14.83
CA MET A 70 -15.59 3.20 -13.56
C MET A 70 -16.26 3.89 -12.37
N ILE A 71 -16.67 5.15 -12.46
CA ILE A 71 -17.34 5.87 -11.37
C ILE A 71 -18.79 5.35 -11.18
N ASP A 72 -19.51 5.13 -12.26
CA ASP A 72 -20.91 4.71 -12.28
C ASP A 72 -21.09 3.26 -11.83
N GLY A 73 -20.18 2.36 -12.19
CA GLY A 73 -20.15 0.99 -11.64
C GLY A 73 -20.02 0.95 -10.10
N HIS A 74 -19.54 2.04 -9.47
CA HIS A 74 -19.52 2.17 -8.01
C HIS A 74 -20.77 2.85 -7.42
N LYS A 75 -21.70 3.38 -8.24
CA LYS A 75 -22.94 4.04 -7.80
C LYS A 75 -24.08 3.04 -7.48
N ASP A 76 -24.05 1.81 -7.99
CA ASP A 76 -25.13 0.80 -7.93
C ASP A 76 -25.40 0.14 -6.56
N CYS A 77 -25.22 0.85 -5.44
CA CYS A 77 -25.59 0.38 -4.10
C CYS A 77 -26.51 1.36 -3.36
N ARG A 78 -27.61 1.78 -4.00
CA ARG A 78 -28.61 2.67 -3.37
C ARG A 78 -30.00 2.03 -3.37
N HIS A 79 -30.39 1.42 -2.25
CA HIS A 79 -31.70 1.63 -1.60
C HIS A 79 -31.74 0.99 -0.19
N GLY A 80 -31.88 1.81 0.86
CA GLY A 80 -32.14 1.34 2.22
C GLY A 80 -32.27 2.47 3.26
N ARG A 81 -33.43 2.51 3.95
CA ARG A 81 -33.92 3.51 4.92
C ARG A 81 -33.07 3.81 6.17
N ARG A 82 -31.84 3.31 6.30
CA ARG A 82 -31.01 3.43 7.53
C ARG A 82 -30.00 4.59 7.46
N MET A 83 -30.52 5.82 7.31
CA MET A 83 -29.77 7.02 6.90
C MET A 83 -29.17 7.87 8.04
N ASN A 84 -29.65 7.74 9.29
CA ASN A 84 -29.36 8.76 10.32
C ASN A 84 -28.31 8.35 11.37
N LEU A 85 -28.12 7.06 11.66
CA LEU A 85 -27.24 6.64 12.75
C LEU A 85 -25.74 6.68 12.37
N THR A 86 -25.43 6.36 11.11
CA THR A 86 -24.07 6.32 10.56
C THR A 86 -23.44 7.71 10.39
N ARG A 87 -24.26 8.77 10.43
CA ARG A 87 -23.84 10.18 10.29
C ARG A 87 -23.10 10.71 11.53
N ARG A 88 -23.40 10.19 12.73
CA ARG A 88 -22.72 10.59 13.99
C ARG A 88 -21.34 9.95 14.18
N ALA A 89 -21.12 8.76 13.63
CA ALA A 89 -19.79 8.12 13.64
C ALA A 89 -18.81 8.80 12.66
N TYR A 90 -19.33 9.55 11.69
CA TYR A 90 -18.59 10.27 10.65
C TYR A 90 -17.84 11.50 11.18
N ASP A 91 -18.39 12.20 12.17
CA ASP A 91 -17.81 13.42 12.72
C ASP A 91 -16.62 13.18 13.68
N MET A 92 -16.45 11.94 14.19
CA MET A 92 -15.40 11.62 15.16
C MET A 92 -14.18 10.90 14.59
N CYS A 93 -14.33 9.99 13.62
CA CYS A 93 -13.19 9.23 13.08
C CYS A 93 -13.46 8.77 11.63
N GLY A 94 -13.31 9.70 10.68
CA GLY A 94 -13.69 9.56 9.28
C GLY A 94 -12.86 8.61 8.39
N ILE A 95 -11.95 7.80 8.95
CA ILE A 95 -11.05 6.89 8.20
C ILE A 95 -11.33 5.41 8.47
N CYS A 96 -11.75 5.04 9.69
CA CYS A 96 -11.81 3.63 10.09
C CYS A 96 -13.13 2.92 9.78
N VAL A 97 -14.12 3.61 9.20
CA VAL A 97 -15.39 3.00 8.82
C VAL A 97 -15.32 2.54 7.37
N VAL A 98 -14.96 1.27 7.16
CA VAL A 98 -15.10 0.58 5.88
C VAL A 98 -16.58 0.56 5.52
N SER A 99 -16.97 1.37 4.54
CA SER A 99 -18.32 1.32 4.00
C SER A 99 -18.27 1.21 2.48
N LYS A 100 -18.73 0.06 1.97
CA LYS A 100 -19.09 -0.14 0.54
C LYS A 100 -20.13 0.88 0.04
N ARG A 101 -20.67 1.72 0.93
CA ARG A 101 -21.82 2.61 0.71
C ARG A 101 -21.45 4.09 0.46
N LEU A 102 -20.16 4.47 0.54
CA LEU A 102 -19.70 5.88 0.43
C LEU A 102 -18.76 6.20 -0.75
N GLY A 103 -18.44 5.24 -1.62
CA GLY A 103 -17.48 5.47 -2.72
C GLY A 103 -16.08 5.88 -2.21
N THR A 104 -15.61 5.22 -1.15
CA THR A 104 -14.26 5.33 -0.57
C THR A 104 -13.50 4.02 -0.64
N CYS A 105 -14.01 3.07 -1.41
CA CYS A 105 -13.60 1.69 -1.31
C CYS A 105 -12.28 1.44 -2.05
N LEU A 106 -12.06 2.13 -3.18
CA LEU A 106 -10.79 2.10 -3.90
C LEU A 106 -9.70 2.79 -3.08
N VAL A 107 -9.99 3.96 -2.52
CA VAL A 107 -9.04 4.66 -1.63
C VAL A 107 -8.62 3.78 -0.46
N PHE A 108 -9.59 3.16 0.23
CA PHE A 108 -9.29 2.26 1.35
C PHE A 108 -8.45 1.06 0.91
N SER A 109 -8.81 0.42 -0.20
CA SER A 109 -8.07 -0.77 -0.70
C SER A 109 -6.63 -0.40 -1.08
N TYR A 110 -6.40 0.77 -1.67
CA TYR A 110 -5.06 1.28 -1.96
C TYR A 110 -4.24 1.53 -0.70
N LEU A 111 -4.84 2.16 0.32
CA LEU A 111 -4.18 2.37 1.61
C LEU A 111 -3.86 1.04 2.31
N CYS A 112 -4.76 0.06 2.24
CA CYS A 112 -4.50 -1.29 2.75
C CYS A 112 -3.31 -1.95 2.05
N VAL A 113 -3.20 -1.85 0.72
CA VAL A 113 -2.04 -2.37 -0.02
C VAL A 113 -0.74 -1.68 0.42
N LYS A 114 -0.77 -0.37 0.64
CA LYS A 114 0.40 0.37 1.16
C LYS A 114 0.80 -0.11 2.56
N ILE A 115 -0.17 -0.37 3.44
CA ILE A 115 0.07 -0.93 4.78
C ILE A 115 0.65 -2.35 4.66
N ILE A 116 0.06 -3.20 3.83
CA ILE A 116 0.56 -4.56 3.55
C ILE A 116 2.00 -4.51 3.03
N THR A 117 2.33 -3.53 2.18
CA THR A 117 3.71 -3.33 1.68
C THR A 117 4.69 -3.04 2.81
N ILE A 118 4.31 -2.18 3.76
CA ILE A 118 5.14 -1.84 4.92
C ILE A 118 5.29 -3.05 5.85
N ILE A 119 4.19 -3.74 6.16
CA ILE A 119 4.21 -4.97 6.99
C ILE A 119 5.10 -6.03 6.34
N ASN A 120 4.98 -6.21 5.03
CA ASN A 120 5.82 -7.12 4.28
C ASN A 120 7.29 -6.73 4.40
N ALA A 121 7.65 -5.46 4.18
CA ALA A 121 9.03 -5.01 4.31
C ALA A 121 9.60 -5.22 5.73
N ILE A 122 8.81 -4.98 6.79
CA ILE A 122 9.19 -5.28 8.18
C ILE A 122 9.41 -6.78 8.38
N MET A 123 8.51 -7.62 7.84
CA MET A 123 8.66 -9.08 7.88
C MET A 123 9.95 -9.55 7.21
N GLN A 124 10.42 -8.88 6.14
CA GLN A 124 11.68 -9.22 5.48
C GLN A 124 12.90 -8.95 6.37
N VAL A 125 12.89 -7.83 7.10
CA VAL A 125 13.94 -7.54 8.10
C VAL A 125 13.93 -8.62 9.18
N TYR A 126 12.76 -8.98 9.69
CA TYR A 126 12.61 -10.04 10.69
C TYR A 126 13.10 -11.41 10.18
N LEU A 127 12.80 -11.77 8.94
CA LEU A 127 13.27 -13.02 8.32
C LEU A 127 14.80 -13.05 8.22
N ILE A 128 15.45 -11.96 7.83
CA ILE A 128 16.93 -11.87 7.76
C ILE A 128 17.53 -12.04 9.16
N GLN A 129 16.99 -11.35 10.16
CA GLN A 129 17.47 -11.44 11.55
C GLN A 129 17.32 -12.86 12.10
N ARG A 130 16.15 -13.47 11.91
CA ARG A 130 15.86 -14.83 12.33
C ARG A 130 16.76 -15.85 11.64
N PHE A 131 17.02 -15.67 10.34
CA PHE A 131 17.87 -16.57 9.56
C PHE A 131 19.34 -16.51 10.00
N LEU A 132 19.83 -15.33 10.37
CA LEU A 132 21.18 -15.13 10.89
C LEU A 132 21.34 -15.54 12.37
N GLY A 133 20.26 -15.94 13.03
CA GLY A 133 20.29 -16.41 14.42
C GLY A 133 20.45 -15.30 15.46
N PHE A 134 20.15 -14.04 15.09
CA PHE A 134 20.03 -12.95 16.04
C PHE A 134 18.65 -12.96 16.67
N TYR A 135 18.60 -13.19 17.97
CA TYR A 135 17.40 -13.01 18.78
C TYR A 135 17.44 -11.59 19.37
N ALA A 136 16.26 -11.02 19.62
CA ALA A 136 16.10 -9.65 20.14
C ALA A 136 16.84 -9.40 21.47
N ASP A 137 17.18 -10.47 22.20
CA ASP A 137 17.85 -10.45 23.51
C ASP A 137 19.37 -10.13 23.44
N GLY A 138 19.87 -9.57 22.33
CA GLY A 138 21.29 -9.21 22.16
C GLY A 138 22.28 -10.40 22.13
N SER A 139 21.82 -11.63 22.39
CA SER A 139 22.66 -12.83 22.34
C SER A 139 22.85 -13.24 20.88
N ALA A 140 23.89 -12.71 20.25
CA ALA A 140 24.43 -13.25 19.02
C ALA A 140 24.91 -14.69 19.30
N GLY A 141 24.10 -15.68 18.93
CA GLY A 141 24.55 -17.04 18.61
C GLY A 141 25.64 -17.64 19.49
N GLN A 142 25.53 -17.58 20.83
CA GLN A 142 26.39 -18.35 21.71
C GLN A 142 25.92 -19.83 21.77
N LYS A 143 25.90 -20.49 20.61
CA LYS A 143 26.01 -21.96 20.53
C LYS A 143 27.28 -22.33 19.76
N SER A 144 28.41 -21.77 20.18
CA SER A 144 29.70 -22.40 19.91
C SER A 144 29.78 -23.66 20.79
N MET A 145 29.94 -24.81 20.15
CA MET A 145 30.34 -26.08 20.75
C MET A 145 31.59 -25.85 21.62
N GLN A 146 31.41 -25.76 22.94
CA GLN A 146 32.51 -25.76 23.91
C GLN A 146 33.12 -27.17 23.89
N LEU A 147 34.19 -27.36 23.12
CA LEU A 147 35.03 -28.55 23.25
C LEU A 147 36.17 -28.22 24.22
N GLY A 148 36.04 -28.68 25.46
CA GLY A 148 37.18 -28.82 26.38
C GLY A 148 37.43 -27.75 27.44
N LYS A 149 36.40 -27.22 28.13
CA LYS A 149 36.61 -26.54 29.42
C LYS A 149 35.77 -27.19 30.53
N PRO A 150 36.36 -27.53 31.70
CA PRO A 150 35.59 -27.95 32.86
C PRO A 150 34.76 -26.77 33.37
N TYR A 151 33.54 -27.07 33.77
CA TYR A 151 32.56 -26.12 34.30
C TYR A 151 32.99 -25.64 35.69
N GLU A 152 33.37 -24.36 35.80
CA GLU A 152 33.55 -23.68 37.09
C GLU A 152 32.45 -22.62 37.27
N ALA A 153 31.62 -22.81 38.29
CA ALA A 153 30.35 -22.12 38.49
C ALA A 153 30.46 -20.65 38.99
N ASN A 154 31.66 -20.07 39.08
CA ASN A 154 31.86 -18.82 39.84
C ASN A 154 32.32 -17.59 39.02
N SER A 155 32.45 -17.69 37.70
CA SER A 155 32.88 -16.54 36.85
C SER A 155 31.73 -15.81 36.14
N ALA A 156 30.48 -16.19 36.38
CA ALA A 156 29.30 -15.54 35.77
C ALA A 156 28.96 -14.16 36.38
N VAL A 157 29.63 -13.75 37.46
CA VAL A 157 29.25 -12.56 38.25
C VAL A 157 30.06 -11.30 37.86
N ALA A 158 31.18 -11.43 37.16
CA ALA A 158 32.08 -10.30 36.89
C ALA A 158 31.86 -9.56 35.55
N ALA A 159 30.91 -10.00 34.72
CA ALA A 159 30.63 -9.36 33.42
C ALA A 159 29.42 -8.39 33.45
N MET A 160 28.99 -7.95 34.63
CA MET A 160 27.78 -7.13 34.83
C MET A 160 28.05 -5.66 35.21
N SER A 161 29.15 -5.07 34.76
CA SER A 161 29.31 -3.61 34.90
C SER A 161 30.08 -3.03 33.73
N ASN A 162 29.34 -2.50 32.76
CA ASN A 162 29.64 -1.32 31.94
C ASN A 162 29.06 -1.47 30.53
N GLN A 163 27.76 -1.24 30.37
CA GLN A 163 27.25 -0.60 29.14
C GLN A 163 25.88 0.00 29.46
N GLU A 164 25.84 1.33 29.54
CA GLU A 164 24.65 2.14 29.74
C GLU A 164 23.74 2.10 28.50
N ASN A 165 22.42 1.96 28.75
CA ASN A 165 21.28 2.38 27.91
C ASN A 165 21.29 1.98 26.41
N GLU A 166 20.76 0.81 26.06
CA GLU A 166 20.30 0.51 24.69
C GLU A 166 18.91 -0.17 24.68
N ASP A 167 17.90 0.51 25.25
CA ASP A 167 16.47 0.15 25.13
C ASP A 167 15.90 0.44 23.73
N LEU A 168 16.63 0.04 22.68
CA LEU A 168 16.14 -0.01 21.29
C LEU A 168 16.41 -1.40 20.70
N GLU A 169 16.04 -2.41 21.49
CA GLU A 169 16.20 -3.83 21.22
C GLU A 169 15.37 -4.27 20.00
N GLY A 170 16.03 -4.92 19.04
CA GLY A 170 15.36 -5.69 17.97
C GLY A 170 15.52 -5.16 16.55
N PHE A 171 15.61 -3.85 16.31
CA PHE A 171 15.80 -3.33 14.95
C PHE A 171 17.27 -3.20 14.53
N GLY A 172 18.21 -3.23 15.47
CA GLY A 172 19.58 -2.78 15.27
C GLY A 172 20.55 -3.68 14.51
N PHE A 173 20.24 -4.92 14.09
CA PHE A 173 21.23 -5.86 13.52
C PHE A 173 22.21 -5.20 12.53
N GLY A 174 21.71 -4.57 11.47
CA GLY A 174 22.60 -3.98 10.46
C GLY A 174 23.38 -2.78 10.99
N LEU A 175 22.81 -2.03 11.94
CA LEU A 175 23.49 -0.93 12.63
C LEU A 175 24.60 -1.46 13.56
N THR A 176 24.31 -2.51 14.34
CA THR A 176 25.24 -3.18 15.25
C THR A 176 26.41 -3.79 14.48
N VAL A 177 26.16 -4.51 13.40
CA VAL A 177 27.22 -5.08 12.55
C VAL A 177 28.02 -3.99 11.82
N ALA A 178 27.35 -2.95 11.31
CA ALA A 178 28.05 -1.83 10.70
C ALA A 178 28.94 -1.08 11.71
N ASN A 179 28.46 -0.91 12.94
CA ASN A 179 29.24 -0.30 14.02
C ASN A 179 30.44 -1.17 14.42
N HIS A 180 30.29 -2.50 14.47
CA HIS A 180 31.42 -3.43 14.71
C HIS A 180 32.49 -3.32 13.62
N ILE A 181 32.09 -3.29 12.35
CA ILE A 181 33.01 -3.12 11.21
C ILE A 181 33.70 -1.75 11.27
N ARG A 182 32.96 -0.68 11.58
CA ARG A 182 33.51 0.67 11.74
C ARG A 182 34.52 0.75 12.89
N ALA A 183 34.27 0.02 13.98
CA ALA A 183 35.16 -0.07 15.12
C ALA A 183 36.38 -1.00 14.88
N GLY A 184 36.48 -1.63 13.71
CA GLY A 184 37.57 -2.54 13.37
C GLY A 184 37.49 -3.92 14.04
N ARG A 185 36.32 -4.29 14.61
CA ARG A 185 36.11 -5.61 15.21
C ARG A 185 35.77 -6.62 14.12
N ASP A 186 36.72 -7.51 13.84
CA ASP A 186 36.58 -8.53 12.80
C ASP A 186 35.79 -9.77 13.28
N TRP A 187 35.53 -10.69 12.34
CA TRP A 187 34.85 -11.97 12.59
C TRP A 187 35.45 -12.86 13.70
N PRO A 188 36.76 -12.84 14.05
CA PRO A 188 37.27 -13.68 15.14
C PRO A 188 36.73 -13.26 16.51
N GLU A 189 36.40 -11.98 16.68
CA GLU A 189 35.86 -11.43 17.92
C GLU A 189 34.33 -11.53 17.97
N THR A 190 33.67 -11.31 16.84
CA THR A 190 32.21 -11.31 16.76
C THR A 190 31.62 -12.70 16.53
N ILE A 191 32.41 -13.65 16.00
CA ILE A 191 32.05 -15.05 15.65
C ILE A 191 30.83 -15.15 14.70
N LEU A 192 30.35 -14.01 14.20
CA LEU A 192 29.08 -13.92 13.53
C LEU A 192 29.12 -14.53 12.13
N PHE A 193 30.19 -14.22 11.41
CA PHE A 193 30.44 -14.72 10.07
C PHE A 193 31.84 -15.35 10.00
N PRO A 194 32.01 -16.60 10.49
CA PRO A 194 33.31 -17.27 10.49
C PRO A 194 33.81 -17.49 9.06
N ARG A 195 35.08 -17.13 8.81
CA ARG A 195 35.75 -17.32 7.52
C ARG A 195 36.53 -18.63 7.44
N VAL A 196 36.66 -19.32 8.58
CA VAL A 196 37.36 -20.58 8.73
C VAL A 196 36.52 -21.52 9.59
N ALA A 197 36.43 -22.80 9.21
CA ALA A 197 35.80 -23.84 10.02
C ALA A 197 36.63 -25.13 10.03
N TYR A 198 36.50 -25.92 11.10
CA TYR A 198 37.13 -27.23 11.21
C TYR A 198 36.15 -28.32 10.76
N CYS A 199 36.58 -29.16 9.83
CA CYS A 199 35.83 -30.31 9.34
C CYS A 199 36.46 -31.60 9.86
N ARG A 200 35.65 -32.49 10.44
CA ARG A 200 36.08 -33.84 10.81
C ARG A 200 35.96 -34.73 9.59
N VAL A 201 37.10 -35.12 9.02
CA VAL A 201 37.18 -36.06 7.90
C VAL A 201 37.25 -37.47 8.49
N PRO A 202 36.24 -38.34 8.26
CA PRO A 202 36.35 -39.73 8.66
C PRO A 202 37.52 -40.35 7.89
N GLY A 203 38.51 -40.90 8.60
CA GLY A 203 39.68 -41.48 7.95
C GLY A 203 39.36 -42.75 7.19
N ILE A 204 40.30 -43.16 6.35
CA ILE A 204 40.28 -44.44 5.65
C ILE A 204 40.19 -45.55 6.72
N ARG A 205 39.19 -46.44 6.60
CA ARG A 205 39.03 -47.57 7.52
C ARG A 205 40.23 -48.51 7.37
N LEU A 206 41.18 -48.48 8.32
CA LEU A 206 42.06 -49.62 8.55
C LEU A 206 41.36 -50.56 9.55
N VAL A 207 41.41 -51.86 9.30
CA VAL A 207 40.70 -52.90 10.06
C VAL A 207 40.96 -52.72 11.56
N GLY A 208 39.90 -52.42 12.33
CA GLY A 208 39.92 -52.36 13.80
C GLY A 208 39.93 -50.97 14.45
N ALA A 209 40.16 -49.86 13.72
CA ALA A 209 40.12 -48.51 14.31
C ALA A 209 39.62 -47.43 13.33
N GLU A 210 38.61 -46.65 13.74
CA GLU A 210 38.16 -45.46 13.00
C GLU A 210 38.98 -44.22 13.44
N ASN A 211 40.08 -43.95 12.74
CA ASN A 211 40.83 -42.71 12.96
C ASN A 211 40.15 -41.56 12.21
N ALA A 212 39.81 -40.48 12.90
CA ALA A 212 39.23 -39.28 12.28
C ALA A 212 40.23 -38.11 12.35
N TYR A 213 40.45 -37.45 11.21
CA TYR A 213 41.32 -36.29 11.12
C TYR A 213 40.50 -34.99 11.13
N THR A 214 41.09 -33.90 11.61
CA THR A 214 40.48 -32.57 11.51
C THR A 214 41.21 -31.75 10.46
N ALA A 215 40.46 -31.21 9.50
CA ALA A 215 40.97 -30.35 8.44
C ALA A 215 40.42 -28.93 8.65
N GLN A 216 41.26 -27.91 8.43
CA GLN A 216 40.83 -26.52 8.41
C GLN A 216 40.32 -26.16 7.01
N CYS A 217 39.11 -25.63 6.92
CA CYS A 217 38.46 -25.23 5.67
C CYS A 217 38.25 -23.71 5.67
N ALA A 218 38.54 -23.05 4.55
CA ALA A 218 38.17 -21.66 4.32
C ALA A 218 36.73 -21.54 3.78
N LEU A 219 35.98 -20.54 4.24
CA LEU A 219 34.59 -20.29 3.85
C LEU A 219 34.46 -18.90 3.19
N PRO A 220 34.96 -18.73 1.95
CA PRO A 220 34.90 -17.44 1.26
C PRO A 220 33.46 -16.97 1.01
N ILE A 221 32.50 -17.90 0.87
CA ILE A 221 31.07 -17.59 0.70
C ILE A 221 30.51 -16.74 1.85
N ASN A 222 31.04 -16.90 3.05
CA ASN A 222 30.54 -16.19 4.21
C ASN A 222 30.95 -14.72 4.23
N MET A 223 32.12 -14.40 3.66
CA MET A 223 32.53 -13.01 3.45
C MET A 223 31.59 -12.28 2.50
N LEU A 224 31.10 -12.97 1.47
CA LEU A 224 30.14 -12.40 0.53
C LEU A 224 28.78 -12.18 1.20
N ASN A 225 28.29 -13.20 1.93
CA ASN A 225 27.02 -13.14 2.64
C ASN A 225 27.00 -12.00 3.67
N GLU A 226 28.08 -11.83 4.44
CA GLU A 226 28.25 -10.71 5.38
C GLU A 226 27.93 -9.37 4.70
N LYS A 227 28.51 -9.10 3.53
CA LYS A 227 28.32 -7.82 2.83
C LYS A 227 26.94 -7.69 2.19
N ILE A 228 26.41 -8.77 1.61
CA ILE A 228 25.07 -8.76 0.99
C ILE A 228 23.99 -8.51 2.04
N TYR A 229 24.06 -9.15 3.21
CA TYR A 229 23.04 -8.97 4.25
C TYR A 229 23.07 -7.59 4.88
N ILE A 230 24.27 -6.98 5.05
CA ILE A 230 24.39 -5.58 5.48
C ILE A 230 23.75 -4.65 4.45
N PHE A 231 24.05 -4.83 3.16
CA PHE A 231 23.46 -4.03 2.09
C PHE A 231 21.92 -4.15 2.07
N PHE A 232 21.39 -5.37 2.10
CA PHE A 232 19.94 -5.59 2.12
C PHE A 232 19.26 -5.00 3.35
N TRP A 233 19.89 -5.05 4.53
CA TRP A 233 19.32 -4.44 5.72
C TRP A 233 19.12 -2.93 5.54
N PHE A 234 20.17 -2.19 5.15
CA PHE A 234 20.06 -0.73 4.91
C PHE A 234 19.09 -0.41 3.77
N TRP A 235 19.12 -1.20 2.70
CA TRP A 235 18.21 -1.04 1.56
C TRP A 235 16.74 -1.20 1.97
N ILE A 236 16.41 -2.25 2.73
CA ILE A 236 15.04 -2.50 3.19
C ILE A 236 14.59 -1.42 4.18
N CYS A 237 15.47 -0.95 5.08
CA CYS A 237 15.17 0.19 5.95
C CYS A 237 14.84 1.46 5.14
N PHE A 238 15.59 1.75 4.08
CA PHE A 238 15.27 2.85 3.16
C PHE A 238 13.90 2.64 2.49
N LEU A 239 13.61 1.41 2.01
CA LEU A 239 12.31 1.10 1.40
C LEU A 239 11.15 1.24 2.39
N ILE A 240 11.32 0.87 3.66
CA ILE A 240 10.32 1.08 4.72
C ILE A 240 10.07 2.57 4.90
N ALA A 241 11.13 3.38 5.06
CA ALA A 241 11.01 4.83 5.23
C ALA A 241 10.32 5.49 4.02
N ALA A 242 10.73 5.13 2.80
CA ALA A 242 10.10 5.62 1.57
C ALA A 242 8.62 5.20 1.47
N SER A 243 8.28 3.98 1.88
CA SER A 243 6.91 3.47 1.87
C SER A 243 6.02 4.16 2.91
N ILE A 244 6.54 4.42 4.11
CA ILE A 244 5.85 5.21 5.14
C ILE A 244 5.61 6.63 4.64
N PHE A 245 6.63 7.29 4.09
CA PHE A 245 6.49 8.63 3.51
C PHE A 245 5.43 8.65 2.40
N SER A 246 5.45 7.66 1.50
CA SER A 246 4.42 7.49 0.46
C SER A 246 3.02 7.35 1.06
N LEU A 247 2.84 6.49 2.08
CA LEU A 247 1.57 6.31 2.77
C LEU A 247 1.08 7.62 3.39
N LEU A 248 1.94 8.35 4.11
CA LEU A 248 1.61 9.62 4.74
C LEU A 248 1.19 10.68 3.71
N LEU A 249 1.91 10.79 2.59
CA LEU A 249 1.54 11.70 1.50
C LEU A 249 0.15 11.38 0.93
N TRP A 250 -0.17 10.10 0.72
CA TRP A 250 -1.47 9.68 0.21
C TRP A 250 -2.59 9.90 1.25
N LEU A 251 -2.32 9.65 2.52
CA LEU A 251 -3.25 9.97 3.61
C LEU A 251 -3.56 11.47 3.64
N VAL A 252 -2.55 12.34 3.65
CA VAL A 252 -2.74 13.79 3.63
C VAL A 252 -3.52 14.25 2.39
N ARG A 253 -3.22 13.68 1.21
CA ARG A 253 -3.90 14.02 -0.06
C ARG A 253 -5.39 13.63 -0.08
N MET A 254 -5.78 12.57 0.63
CA MET A 254 -7.15 12.02 0.60
C MET A 254 -8.02 12.47 1.78
N VAL A 255 -7.43 12.60 2.95
CA VAL A 255 -8.14 12.89 4.22
C VAL A 255 -8.52 14.36 4.31
N ILE A 256 -7.65 15.27 3.83
CA ILE A 256 -7.90 16.71 3.93
C ILE A 256 -8.92 17.12 2.86
N ALA A 257 -10.20 17.16 3.25
CA ALA A 257 -11.32 17.56 2.40
C ALA A 257 -11.12 18.88 1.64
N PRO A 258 -10.63 20.00 2.24
CA PRO A 258 -10.43 21.23 1.48
C PRO A 258 -9.39 21.05 0.38
N ARG A 259 -8.24 20.42 0.67
CA ARG A 259 -7.20 20.17 -0.34
C ARG A 259 -7.62 19.20 -1.43
N ARG A 260 -8.53 18.27 -1.14
CA ARG A 260 -9.14 17.38 -2.13
C ARG A 260 -9.98 18.18 -3.14
N LYS A 261 -10.85 19.05 -2.63
CA LYS A 261 -11.74 19.87 -3.46
C LYS A 261 -10.97 20.93 -4.23
N ASP A 262 -10.01 21.60 -3.58
CA ASP A 262 -9.18 22.63 -4.19
C ASP A 262 -8.35 22.09 -5.37
N PHE A 263 -7.90 20.83 -5.29
CA PHE A 263 -7.19 20.18 -6.39
C PHE A 263 -8.06 20.11 -7.67
N ILE A 264 -9.31 19.67 -7.57
CA ILE A 264 -10.23 19.60 -8.72
C ILE A 264 -10.65 21.00 -9.16
N LYS A 265 -11.01 21.88 -8.21
CA LYS A 265 -11.38 23.27 -8.49
C LYS A 265 -10.26 24.06 -9.18
N ARG A 266 -8.99 23.68 -8.99
CA ARG A 266 -7.85 24.29 -9.70
C ARG A 266 -7.91 23.99 -11.20
N PHE A 267 -8.18 22.75 -11.59
CA PHE A 267 -8.27 22.38 -13.02
C PHE A 267 -9.43 23.08 -13.73
N LEU A 268 -10.59 23.15 -13.08
CA LEU A 268 -11.77 23.79 -13.64
C LEU A 268 -11.61 25.32 -13.74
N ARG A 269 -10.90 25.95 -12.80
CA ARG A 269 -10.58 27.40 -12.86
C ARG A 269 -9.61 27.77 -13.98
N ILE A 270 -8.58 26.96 -14.22
CA ILE A 270 -7.54 27.26 -15.22
C ILE A 270 -8.12 27.34 -16.64
N LYS A 271 -9.16 26.55 -16.94
CA LYS A 271 -9.80 26.55 -18.26
C LYS A 271 -10.95 27.54 -18.42
N GLY A 272 -11.25 28.36 -17.39
CA GLY A 272 -12.18 29.48 -17.50
C GLY A 272 -13.57 29.05 -17.96
N ILE A 273 -14.20 28.12 -17.23
CA ILE A 273 -15.56 27.66 -17.55
C ILE A 273 -16.52 28.83 -17.35
N ARG A 274 -16.95 29.41 -18.47
CA ARG A 274 -18.06 30.33 -18.52
C ARG A 274 -19.27 29.44 -18.77
N SER A 275 -20.17 29.35 -17.79
CA SER A 275 -21.40 28.55 -17.94
C SER A 275 -22.05 28.91 -19.28
N ARG A 276 -22.57 27.92 -20.00
CA ARG A 276 -23.26 28.06 -21.29
C ARG A 276 -24.41 29.09 -21.24
N THR A 277 -24.85 29.43 -20.03
CA THR A 277 -25.91 30.37 -19.65
C THR A 277 -25.42 31.77 -19.27
N GLY A 278 -24.12 32.09 -19.34
CA GLY A 278 -23.59 33.42 -19.00
C GLY A 278 -23.54 33.76 -17.50
N GLN A 279 -23.93 32.83 -16.63
CA GLN A 279 -23.84 32.95 -15.17
C GLN A 279 -22.47 32.50 -14.66
N GLU A 280 -21.89 33.23 -13.70
CA GLU A 280 -20.70 32.79 -12.98
C GLU A 280 -21.04 31.53 -12.17
N ILE A 281 -20.29 30.44 -12.37
CA ILE A 281 -20.51 29.18 -11.65
C ILE A 281 -20.20 29.39 -10.16
N THR A 282 -21.16 29.07 -9.29
CA THR A 282 -21.00 29.26 -7.85
C THR A 282 -20.09 28.17 -7.29
N ARG A 283 -19.31 28.49 -6.24
CA ARG A 283 -18.47 27.49 -5.55
C ARG A 283 -19.26 26.29 -5.03
N ALA A 284 -20.54 26.47 -4.75
CA ALA A 284 -21.47 25.43 -4.28
C ALA A 284 -21.74 24.37 -5.36
N ASP A 285 -22.02 24.78 -6.59
CA ASP A 285 -22.29 23.85 -7.72
C ASP A 285 -21.07 22.97 -8.01
N LEU A 286 -19.87 23.54 -7.91
CA LEU A 286 -18.61 22.80 -8.01
C LEU A 286 -18.41 21.80 -6.86
N ASP A 287 -18.86 22.15 -5.65
CA ASP A 287 -18.79 21.25 -4.50
C ASP A 287 -19.76 20.08 -4.64
N GLU A 288 -20.95 20.30 -5.21
CA GLU A 288 -21.93 19.26 -5.53
C GLU A 288 -21.40 18.28 -6.58
N PHE A 289 -20.81 18.78 -7.68
CA PHE A 289 -20.13 17.94 -8.67
C PHE A 289 -19.05 17.06 -8.02
N ILE A 290 -18.22 17.62 -7.14
CA ILE A 290 -17.12 16.88 -6.52
C ILE A 290 -17.62 15.83 -5.51
N ASP A 291 -18.60 16.17 -4.67
CA ASP A 291 -19.02 15.28 -3.59
C ASP A 291 -20.05 14.23 -4.05
N ASP A 292 -20.98 14.56 -4.95
CA ASP A 292 -22.07 13.67 -5.37
C ASP A 292 -21.79 12.91 -6.66
N TYR A 293 -21.24 13.59 -7.67
CA TYR A 293 -20.91 12.98 -8.97
C TYR A 293 -19.55 12.27 -8.96
N LEU A 294 -18.46 13.00 -8.67
CA LEU A 294 -17.09 12.45 -8.72
C LEU A 294 -16.74 11.59 -7.49
N ARG A 295 -17.26 11.96 -6.31
CA ARG A 295 -17.03 11.28 -5.02
C ARG A 295 -15.53 11.17 -4.66
N ARG A 296 -15.23 10.46 -3.57
CA ARG A 296 -13.84 10.28 -3.10
C ARG A 296 -13.03 9.36 -4.01
N ASP A 297 -13.61 8.28 -4.49
CA ASP A 297 -12.95 7.34 -5.39
C ASP A 297 -12.64 7.98 -6.77
N GLY A 298 -13.53 8.80 -7.35
CA GLY A 298 -13.24 9.51 -8.60
C GLY A 298 -12.15 10.57 -8.44
N VAL A 299 -12.14 11.34 -7.34
CA VAL A 299 -11.02 12.26 -7.07
C VAL A 299 -9.69 11.51 -6.90
N PHE A 300 -9.72 10.30 -6.33
CA PHE A 300 -8.55 9.43 -6.26
C PHE A 300 -8.06 9.02 -7.65
N LEU A 301 -8.96 8.59 -8.55
CA LEU A 301 -8.62 8.23 -9.92
C LEU A 301 -8.05 9.43 -10.70
N VAL A 302 -8.67 10.61 -10.58
CA VAL A 302 -8.16 11.85 -11.21
C VAL A 302 -6.77 12.22 -10.68
N ARG A 303 -6.51 12.06 -9.38
CA ARG A 303 -5.16 12.25 -8.82
C ARG A 303 -4.16 11.23 -9.35
N MET A 304 -4.58 9.98 -9.51
CA MET A 304 -3.74 8.93 -10.07
C MET A 304 -3.39 9.24 -11.53
N LEU A 305 -4.36 9.72 -12.30
CA LEU A 305 -4.15 10.21 -13.66
C LEU A 305 -3.16 11.40 -13.70
N ALA A 306 -3.33 12.40 -12.83
CA ALA A 306 -2.42 13.55 -12.79
C ALA A 306 -0.96 13.17 -12.53
N ILE A 307 -0.71 12.20 -11.64
CA ILE A 307 0.65 11.76 -11.30
C ILE A 307 1.31 10.99 -12.46
N ASN A 308 0.53 10.27 -13.27
CA ASN A 308 1.07 9.39 -14.32
C ASN A 308 1.03 10.01 -15.74
N ALA A 309 -0.03 10.75 -16.08
CA ALA A 309 -0.24 11.36 -17.40
C ALA A 309 -0.02 12.89 -17.40
N GLY A 310 0.15 13.50 -16.23
CA GLY A 310 0.41 14.93 -16.07
C GLY A 310 -0.86 15.80 -15.92
N ASP A 311 -0.64 17.03 -15.45
CA ASP A 311 -1.71 17.98 -15.10
C ASP A 311 -2.50 18.48 -16.32
N VAL A 312 -1.86 18.62 -17.48
CA VAL A 312 -2.50 19.18 -18.69
C VAL A 312 -3.60 18.25 -19.19
N ILE A 313 -3.28 16.98 -19.44
CA ILE A 313 -4.27 16.00 -19.91
C ILE A 313 -5.35 15.75 -18.89
N THR A 314 -4.98 15.67 -17.61
CA THR A 314 -5.95 15.52 -16.53
C THR A 314 -6.94 16.67 -16.50
N SER A 315 -6.50 17.91 -16.78
CA SER A 315 -7.41 19.05 -16.90
C SER A 315 -8.40 18.90 -18.05
N GLU A 316 -7.99 18.34 -19.19
CA GLU A 316 -8.88 18.10 -20.32
C GLU A 316 -9.91 17.00 -20.00
N ILE A 317 -9.48 15.93 -19.34
CA ILE A 317 -10.36 14.85 -18.87
C ILE A 317 -11.38 15.38 -17.86
N VAL A 318 -10.94 16.11 -16.84
CA VAL A 318 -11.82 16.67 -15.79
C VAL A 318 -12.85 17.64 -16.37
N MET A 319 -12.50 18.38 -17.41
CA MET A 319 -13.45 19.24 -18.12
C MET A 319 -14.50 18.45 -18.89
N ALA A 320 -14.09 17.39 -19.61
CA ALA A 320 -15.02 16.52 -20.32
C ALA A 320 -16.04 15.87 -19.35
N LEU A 321 -15.57 15.41 -18.18
CA LEU A 321 -16.44 14.89 -17.11
C LEU A 321 -17.43 15.94 -16.59
N TYR A 322 -16.99 17.19 -16.45
CA TYR A 322 -17.87 18.26 -15.97
C TYR A 322 -18.93 18.64 -17.02
N GLU A 323 -18.56 18.69 -18.31
CA GLU A 323 -19.50 18.90 -19.41
C GLU A 323 -20.57 17.80 -19.45
N HIS A 324 -20.17 16.54 -19.34
CA HIS A 324 -21.08 15.39 -19.25
C HIS A 324 -22.01 15.47 -18.02
N TYR A 325 -21.48 15.86 -16.85
CA TYR A 325 -22.30 16.07 -15.66
C TYR A 325 -23.38 17.13 -15.88
N ILE A 326 -23.02 18.26 -16.47
CA ILE A 326 -23.95 19.37 -16.73
C ILE A 326 -25.04 18.94 -17.73
N ASP A 327 -24.67 18.26 -18.81
CA ASP A 327 -25.63 17.74 -19.80
C ASP A 327 -26.61 16.72 -19.15
N ASN A 328 -26.12 15.87 -18.25
CA ASN A 328 -26.96 14.95 -17.49
C ASN A 328 -27.91 15.67 -16.51
N VAL A 329 -27.49 16.75 -15.85
CA VAL A 329 -28.37 17.54 -14.98
C VAL A 329 -29.47 18.22 -15.80
N TYR A 330 -29.14 18.85 -16.94
CA TYR A 330 -30.13 19.53 -17.78
C TYR A 330 -31.10 18.59 -18.49
N SER A 331 -30.69 17.36 -18.85
CA SER A 331 -31.60 16.38 -19.45
C SER A 331 -32.68 15.91 -18.48
N VAL A 332 -32.38 15.82 -17.18
CA VAL A 332 -33.36 15.47 -16.15
C VAL A 332 -34.39 16.59 -15.94
N ASP A 333 -33.93 17.85 -15.91
CA ASP A 333 -34.78 19.04 -15.67
C ASP A 333 -35.76 19.32 -16.83
N ASN A 334 -35.46 18.84 -18.04
CA ASN A 334 -36.32 18.98 -19.23
C ASN A 334 -37.39 17.88 -19.37
N THR A 335 -37.53 16.97 -18.40
CA THR A 335 -38.62 15.98 -18.41
C THR A 335 -39.94 16.68 -18.03
N PRO A 336 -40.94 16.79 -18.91
CA PRO A 336 -42.20 17.43 -18.55
C PRO A 336 -42.87 16.62 -17.44
N GLN A 337 -43.23 17.29 -16.37
CA GLN A 337 -44.01 16.79 -15.24
C GLN A 337 -45.35 16.20 -15.74
N LYS A 338 -45.34 14.92 -16.11
CA LYS A 338 -46.53 14.15 -16.52
C LYS A 338 -46.79 13.05 -15.50
N SER A 339 -47.31 13.43 -14.34
CA SER A 339 -48.13 12.60 -13.43
C SER A 339 -48.30 13.29 -12.07
N LEU A 340 -48.97 14.44 -12.07
CA LEU A 340 -49.67 14.96 -10.89
C LEU A 340 -51.04 15.46 -11.32
N GLU A 341 -51.81 14.57 -11.96
CA GLU A 341 -53.26 14.73 -12.02
C GLU A 341 -53.81 14.00 -10.79
N LYS A 342 -54.21 14.79 -9.79
CA LYS A 342 -54.91 14.32 -8.61
C LYS A 342 -56.24 13.72 -9.08
N GLU A 343 -56.45 12.41 -8.89
CA GLU A 343 -57.81 11.89 -8.86
C GLU A 343 -58.57 12.59 -7.71
N PRO A 344 -59.74 13.18 -7.97
CA PRO A 344 -60.55 13.74 -6.90
C PRO A 344 -61.11 12.61 -6.03
N LEU A 345 -61.01 12.79 -4.71
CA LEU A 345 -61.69 11.98 -3.70
C LEU A 345 -63.16 11.80 -4.08
N LYS A 346 -63.60 10.54 -4.20
CA LYS A 346 -65.03 10.22 -4.06
C LYS A 346 -65.37 10.29 -2.57
N ASP A 347 -66.09 11.36 -2.24
CA ASP A 347 -66.85 11.46 -1.00
C ASP A 347 -67.94 10.37 -1.01
N GLY A 348 -68.05 9.67 0.11
CA GLY A 348 -68.86 8.46 0.26
C GLY A 348 -69.51 8.41 1.62
N SER A 349 -70.20 9.48 2.00
CA SER A 349 -71.13 9.49 3.13
C SER A 349 -72.54 9.13 2.65
N GLY A 350 -73.18 8.16 3.31
CA GLY A 350 -74.65 8.10 3.40
C GLY A 350 -75.30 6.77 3.03
N ILE A 351 -75.55 5.94 4.03
CA ILE A 351 -76.67 4.98 4.05
C ILE A 351 -77.97 5.79 4.17
N PRO A 352 -79.02 5.47 3.40
CA PRO A 352 -80.28 5.00 4.02
C PRO A 352 -80.90 3.84 3.20
N SER A 353 -81.22 2.72 3.83
CA SER A 353 -82.56 2.38 4.34
C SER A 353 -83.43 1.64 3.30
N ASN A 354 -83.86 0.45 3.74
CA ASN A 354 -85.23 -0.05 3.65
C ASN A 354 -85.65 -1.06 2.54
N TYR A 355 -86.19 -2.17 3.08
CA TYR A 355 -87.28 -3.06 2.62
C TYR A 355 -87.02 -4.27 1.71
N VAL A 356 -87.42 -5.40 2.31
CA VAL A 356 -87.82 -6.75 1.83
C VAL A 356 -86.72 -7.78 1.62
#